data_AF-A0A971X833-F1
#
_entry.id   AF-A0A971X833-F1
#
_cell.length_a   1.000
_cell.length_b   1.000
_cell.length_c   1.000
_cell.angle_alpha   90.00
_cell.angle_beta   90.00
_cell.angle_gamma   90.00
#
_symmetry.space_group_name_H-M   'P 1'
#
loop_
_entity.id
_entity.type
_entity.pdbx_description
1 polymer ?
#
loop_
_entity_poly.entity_id
_entity_poly.type
_entity_poly.pdbx_seq_one_letter_code
_entity_poly.pdbx_strand_id
1 'polypeptide(L)'
;MRHNFSSGEILHRENIKELDEGVLVADCLVYDKIDAETEYICVGKINEKNVNVKFKLDSFGAERVLFKNSLNILMQSDIFKAKWAKYRIEE
;
A
#
# COMPACT_ATOMS: atom_id res chain seq x y z
N MET A 1 -1.71 -11.18 6.59
CA MET A 1 -3.07 -11.41 6.01
C MET A 1 -3.22 -10.61 4.71
N ARG A 2 -4.09 -11.04 3.78
CA ARG A 2 -4.37 -10.33 2.51
C ARG A 2 -5.58 -9.40 2.67
N HIS A 3 -5.45 -8.18 2.20
CA HIS A 3 -6.43 -7.11 2.29
C HIS A 3 -6.65 -6.52 0.89
N ASN A 4 -7.86 -6.68 0.36
CA ASN A 4 -8.20 -6.18 -0.98
C ASN A 4 -8.66 -4.73 -0.91
N PHE A 5 -8.43 -3.98 -1.99
CA PHE A 5 -9.05 -2.67 -2.16
C PHE A 5 -10.55 -2.84 -2.41
N SER A 6 -11.33 -1.93 -1.83
CA SER A 6 -12.78 -1.87 -2.04
C SER A 6 -13.09 -1.44 -3.48
N SER A 7 -14.27 -1.78 -3.99
CA SER A 7 -14.71 -1.36 -5.33
C SER A 7 -14.68 0.16 -5.52
N GLY A 8 -14.97 0.94 -4.48
CA GLY A 8 -14.85 2.40 -4.51
C GLY A 8 -13.42 2.88 -4.67
N GLU A 9 -12.47 2.27 -3.96
CA GLU A 9 -11.04 2.59 -4.07
C GLU A 9 -10.53 2.28 -5.48
N ILE A 10 -10.95 1.15 -6.06
CA ILE A 10 -10.59 0.77 -7.44
C ILE A 10 -11.23 1.74 -8.46
N LEU A 11 -12.51 2.07 -8.28
CA LEU A 11 -13.25 2.99 -9.16
C LEU A 11 -12.59 4.37 -9.21
N HIS A 12 -12.14 4.87 -8.06
CA HIS A 12 -11.44 6.15 -7.93
C HIS A 12 -9.92 6.04 -8.14
N ARG A 13 -9.43 4.90 -8.64
CA ARG A 13 -8.02 4.65 -8.96
C ARG A 13 -7.09 4.88 -7.76
N GLU A 14 -7.57 4.57 -6.57
CA GLU A 14 -6.83 4.75 -5.33
C GLU A 14 -5.81 3.63 -5.05
N ASN A 15 -5.85 2.58 -5.87
CA ASN A 15 -4.90 1.50 -5.93
C ASN A 15 -3.78 1.72 -6.97
N ILE A 16 -3.59 2.97 -7.44
CA ILE A 16 -2.55 3.32 -8.41
C ILE A 16 -1.50 4.24 -7.76
N LYS A 17 -0.21 3.94 -7.98
CA LYS A 17 0.93 4.75 -7.50
C LYS A 17 2.00 4.82 -8.57
N GLU A 18 2.56 6.01 -8.76
CA GLU A 18 3.71 6.23 -9.65
C GLU A 18 5.00 5.88 -8.90
N LEU A 19 5.80 4.99 -9.48
CA LEU A 19 7.14 4.61 -9.05
C LEU A 19 8.15 4.94 -10.16
N ASP A 20 9.44 4.84 -9.85
CA ASP A 20 10.51 5.12 -10.82
C ASP A 20 10.47 4.11 -11.99
N GLU A 21 10.08 2.87 -11.70
CA GLU A 21 9.93 1.78 -12.66
C GLU A 21 8.63 1.85 -13.48
N GLY A 22 7.71 2.76 -13.12
CA GLY A 22 6.46 2.99 -13.83
C GLY A 22 5.22 3.01 -12.93
N VAL A 23 4.05 2.79 -13.54
CA VAL A 23 2.76 2.86 -12.84
C VAL A 23 2.46 1.51 -12.17
N LEU A 24 2.46 1.50 -10.83
CA LEU A 24 2.04 0.37 -10.03
C LEU A 24 0.52 0.40 -9.85
N VAL A 25 -0.14 -0.68 -10.28
CA VAL A 25 -1.56 -0.95 -10.04
C VAL A 25 -1.68 -2.08 -9.04
N ALA A 26 -2.07 -1.76 -7.81
CA ALA A 26 -2.21 -2.70 -6.72
C ALA A 26 -3.51 -3.50 -6.82
N ASP A 27 -3.42 -4.82 -6.64
CA ASP A 27 -4.58 -5.71 -6.51
C ASP A 27 -4.97 -5.87 -5.03
N CYS A 28 -3.97 -6.05 -4.16
CA CYS A 28 -4.16 -6.17 -2.73
C CYS A 28 -2.90 -5.79 -1.95
N LEU A 29 -3.08 -5.57 -0.64
CA LEU A 29 -2.01 -5.42 0.32
C LEU A 29 -1.93 -6.66 1.21
N VAL A 30 -0.71 -7.06 1.58
CA VAL A 30 -0.46 -8.14 2.53
C VAL A 30 0.31 -7.58 3.71
N TYR A 31 -0.27 -7.69 4.90
CA TYR A 31 0.32 -7.32 6.18
C TYR A 31 -0.43 -8.03 7.31
N ASP A 32 0.23 -8.23 8.44
CA ASP A 32 -0.35 -8.95 9.59
C ASP A 32 -1.04 -8.01 10.58
N LYS A 33 -0.34 -6.93 10.94
CA LYS A 33 -0.78 -5.94 11.91
C LYS A 33 -0.31 -4.55 11.50
N ILE A 34 -0.96 -3.52 12.02
CA ILE A 34 -0.64 -2.12 11.72
C ILE A 34 0.12 -1.53 12.90
N ASP A 35 1.44 -1.38 12.73
CA ASP A 35 2.38 -0.82 13.67
C ASP A 35 3.41 0.05 12.92
N ALA A 36 4.20 0.85 13.65
CA ALA A 36 5.23 1.71 13.06
C ALA A 36 6.32 0.93 12.31
N GLU A 37 6.55 -0.33 12.68
CA GLU A 37 7.58 -1.18 12.07
C GLU A 37 7.06 -2.12 10.97
N THR A 38 5.73 -2.10 10.73
CA THR A 38 5.08 -3.00 9.78
C THR A 38 5.68 -2.87 8.40
N GLU A 39 6.04 -4.01 7.82
CA GLU A 39 6.34 -4.14 6.41
C GLU A 39 5.08 -4.55 5.66
N TYR A 40 4.78 -3.83 4.59
CA TYR A 40 3.62 -4.06 3.74
C TYR A 40 4.08 -4.64 2.42
N ILE A 41 3.33 -5.59 1.88
CA ILE A 41 3.56 -6.13 0.54
C ILE A 41 2.38 -5.74 -0.34
N CYS A 42 2.64 -4.95 -1.37
CA CYS A 42 1.66 -4.68 -2.43
C CYS A 42 1.81 -5.74 -3.51
N VAL A 43 0.77 -6.54 -3.74
CA VAL A 43 0.70 -7.46 -4.87
C VAL A 43 -0.04 -6.74 -5.99
N GLY A 44 0.55 -6.64 -7.17
CA GLY A 44 -0.02 -5.86 -8.25
C GLY A 44 0.72 -6.03 -9.57
N LYS A 45 0.61 -5.01 -10.43
CA LYS A 45 1.28 -4.97 -11.73
C LYS A 45 2.00 -3.66 -11.97
N ILE A 46 3.18 -3.73 -12.57
CA ILE A 46 3.90 -2.59 -13.15
C ILE A 46 4.13 -2.91 -14.63
N ASN A 47 3.70 -2.03 -15.54
CA ASN A 47 3.81 -2.24 -16.99
C ASN A 47 3.32 -3.64 -17.42
N GLU A 48 2.13 -4.04 -16.94
CA GLU A 48 1.48 -5.33 -17.19
C GLU A 48 2.16 -6.58 -16.61
N LYS A 49 3.35 -6.45 -16.01
CA LYS A 49 4.05 -7.53 -15.32
C LYS A 49 3.58 -7.64 -13.88
N ASN A 50 3.30 -8.86 -13.42
CA ASN A 50 2.97 -9.09 -12.01
C ASN A 50 4.21 -8.84 -11.16
N VAL A 51 4.05 -8.11 -10.07
CA VAL A 51 5.12 -7.78 -9.14
C VAL A 51 4.59 -7.79 -7.70
N ASN A 52 5.49 -8.07 -6.77
CA ASN A 52 5.32 -7.87 -5.35
C ASN A 52 6.20 -6.70 -4.91
N VAL A 53 5.61 -5.64 -4.40
CA VAL A 53 6.35 -4.47 -3.91
C VAL A 53 6.31 -4.47 -2.40
N LYS A 54 7.45 -4.79 -1.77
CA LYS A 54 7.63 -4.66 -0.32
C LYS A 54 7.96 -3.22 0.01
N PHE A 55 7.26 -2.61 0.95
CA PHE A 55 7.51 -1.24 1.37
C PHE A 55 7.35 -1.05 2.87
N LYS A 56 8.04 -0.04 3.39
CA LYS A 56 7.83 0.51 4.73
C LYS A 56 7.44 1.97 4.64
N LEU A 57 6.50 2.36 5.49
CA LEU A 57 6.11 3.75 5.64
C LEU A 57 7.23 4.53 6.35
N ASP A 58 7.36 5.81 6.03
CA ASP A 58 8.17 6.71 6.86
C ASP A 58 7.41 7.10 8.13
N SER A 59 8.07 7.80 9.05
CA SER A 59 7.46 8.19 10.33
C SER A 59 6.15 8.96 10.15
N PHE A 60 6.07 9.85 9.16
CA PHE A 60 4.85 10.62 8.86
C PHE A 60 3.75 9.74 8.25
N GLY A 61 4.09 8.86 7.30
CA GLY A 61 3.14 7.90 6.75
C GLY A 61 2.59 6.94 7.80
N ALA A 62 3.46 6.41 8.67
CA ALA A 62 3.11 5.50 9.73
C ALA A 62 2.20 6.16 10.78
N GLU A 63 2.52 7.38 11.22
CA GLU A 63 1.70 8.12 12.18
C GLU A 63 0.27 8.35 11.65
N ARG A 64 0.14 8.75 10.38
CA ARG A 64 -1.15 8.97 9.74
C ARG A 64 -1.98 7.69 9.64
N VAL A 65 -1.34 6.57 9.29
CA VAL A 65 -1.99 5.26 9.20
C VAL A 65 -2.43 4.79 10.59
N LEU A 66 -1.57 4.90 11.60
CA LEU A 66 -1.89 4.53 12.98
C LEU A 66 -3.04 5.37 13.54
N PHE A 67 -3.04 6.68 13.27
CA PHE A 67 -4.12 7.57 13.67
C PHE A 67 -5.46 7.13 13.08
N LYS A 68 -5.53 6.91 11.76
CA LYS A 68 -6.76 6.42 11.10
C LYS A 68 -7.18 5.03 11.58
N ASN A 69 -6.22 4.15 11.85
CA ASN A 69 -6.49 2.83 12.41
C ASN A 69 -7.14 2.92 13.79
N SER A 70 -6.64 3.81 14.65
CA SER A 70 -7.19 4.03 16.00
C SER A 70 -8.63 4.52 15.98
N LEU A 71 -9.03 5.22 14.91
CA LEU A 71 -10.38 5.71 14.66
C LEU A 71 -11.26 4.70 13.93
N ASN A 72 -10.75 3.52 13.55
CA ASN A 72 -11.45 2.50 12.75
C ASN A 72 -11.97 3.01 11.39
N ILE A 73 -11.28 3.98 10.79
CA ILE A 73 -11.62 4.56 9.48
C ILE A 73 -10.50 4.38 8.44
N LEU A 74 -9.52 3.51 8.73
CA LEU A 74 -8.41 3.24 7.84
C LEU A 74 -8.87 2.45 6.60
N MET A 75 -8.56 2.98 5.41
CA MET A 75 -8.74 2.28 4.14
C MET A 75 -7.41 1.70 3.63
N GLN A 76 -7.47 0.76 2.67
CA GLN A 76 -6.25 0.18 2.11
C GLN A 76 -5.48 1.21 1.27
N SER A 77 -6.21 2.09 0.59
CA SER A 77 -5.67 3.25 -0.10
C SER A 77 -4.89 4.20 0.81
N ASP A 78 -5.27 4.31 2.08
CA ASP A 78 -4.53 5.14 3.05
C ASP A 78 -3.13 4.61 3.32
N ILE A 79 -3.00 3.28 3.48
CA ILE A 79 -1.70 2.61 3.64
C ILE A 79 -0.90 2.72 2.35
N PHE A 80 -1.53 2.43 1.22
CA PHE A 80 -0.86 2.38 -0.09
C PHE A 80 -0.36 3.76 -0.55
N LYS A 81 -1.18 4.80 -0.39
CA LYS A 81 -0.86 6.19 -0.76
C LYS A 81 -0.01 6.91 0.28
N ALA A 82 0.15 6.37 1.48
CA ALA A 82 1.06 6.93 2.46
C ALA A 82 2.49 7.03 1.90
N LYS A 83 3.29 7.87 2.55
CA LYS A 83 4.66 8.11 2.14
C LYS A 83 5.53 6.91 2.53
N TRP A 84 6.31 6.44 1.56
CA TRP A 84 7.17 5.26 1.73
C TRP A 84 8.58 5.74 2.08
N ALA A 85 9.17 5.17 3.13
CA ALA A 85 10.58 5.38 3.46
C ALA A 85 11.50 4.64 2.49
N LYS A 86 11.10 3.42 2.13
CA LYS A 86 11.81 2.55 1.20
C LYS A 86 10.85 1.53 0.61
N TYR A 87 11.15 1.06 -0.59
CA TYR A 87 10.47 -0.06 -1.22
C TYR A 87 11.46 -0.93 -1.99
N ARG A 88 11.03 -2.16 -2.26
CA ARG A 88 11.74 -3.13 -3.09
C ARG A 88 10.74 -3.88 -3.94
N ILE A 89 11.05 -4.03 -5.22
CA ILE A 89 10.27 -4.83 -6.17
C ILE A 89 10.84 -6.25 -6.20
N GLU A 90 9.95 -7.24 -6.14
CA GLU A 90 10.21 -8.66 -6.31
C GLU A 90 9.29 -9.20 -7.42
N GLU A 91 9.85 -9.92 -8.38
CA GLU A 91 9.15 -10.55 -9.51
C GLU A 91 8.66 -11.97 -9.19
#